data_AF-A0A3C0MG95-F1
#
_entry.id   AF-A0A3C0MG95-F1
#
_cell.length_a   1.000
_cell.length_b   1.000
_cell.length_c   1.000
_cell.angle_alpha   90.00
_cell.angle_beta   90.00
_cell.angle_gamma   90.00
#
_symmetry.space_group_name_H-M   'P 1'
#
loop_
_entity.id
_entity.type
_entity.pdbx_description
1 polymer ?
#
loop_
_entity_poly.entity_id
_entity_poly.type
_entity_poly.pdbx_seq_one_letter_code
_entity_poly.pdbx_strand_id
1 'polypeptide(L)' 'WAHLDIAGTAWAEEVEPTQPKGATGWGVRLLNRLIEANFEDR' A
#
# COMPACT_ATOMS: atom_id res chain seq x y z
N TRP A 1 15.74 -9.23 -0.93
CA TRP A 1 14.72 -9.42 -1.98
C TRP A 1 13.46 -9.94 -1.32
N ALA A 2 12.31 -9.34 -1.61
CA ALA A 2 11.03 -9.75 -1.07
C ALA A 2 9.99 -9.65 -2.19
N HIS A 3 9.11 -10.65 -2.27
CA HIS A 3 7.93 -10.62 -3.12
C HIS A 3 6.71 -10.41 -2.22
N LEU A 4 5.84 -9.48 -2.62
CA LEU A 4 4.58 -9.19 -1.94
C LEU A 4 3.46 -9.47 -2.94
N ASP A 5 2.68 -10.52 -2.68
CA ASP A 5 1.44 -10.76 -3.41
C ASP A 5 0.33 -9.91 -2.78
N ILE A 6 -0.29 -9.07 -3.60
CA ILE A 6 -1.31 -8.11 -3.19
C ILE A 6 -2.65 -8.35 -3.87
N ALA A 7 -2.82 -9.46 -4.60
CA ALA A 7 -3.99 -9.69 -5.42
C ALA A 7 -5.30 -9.57 -4.62
N GLY A 8 -5.31 -10.09 -3.38
CA GLY A 8 -6.48 -10.01 -2.49
C GLY A 8 -6.75 -8.63 -1.87
N THR A 9 -5.78 -7.72 -1.88
CA THR A 9 -5.92 -6.37 -1.28
C THR A 9 -5.96 -5.26 -2.32
N ALA A 10 -5.71 -5.56 -3.60
CA ALA A 10 -5.60 -4.58 -4.66
C ALA A 10 -6.94 -3.95 -5.09
N TRP A 11 -8.07 -4.60 -4.77
CA TRP A 11 -9.41 -4.16 -5.16
C TRP A 11 -10.40 -4.20 -3.99
N ALA A 12 -11.24 -3.17 -3.87
CA ALA A 12 -12.34 -3.11 -2.92
C ALA A 12 -13.69 -3.02 -3.64
N GLU A 13 -14.66 -3.81 -3.18
CA GLU A 13 -16.00 -3.86 -3.76
C GLU A 13 -16.93 -2.76 -3.24
N GLU A 14 -16.58 -2.17 -2.09
CA GLU A 14 -17.32 -1.16 -1.35
C GLU A 14 -16.45 0.08 -1.14
N VAL A 15 -17.08 1.20 -0.79
CA VAL A 15 -16.37 2.41 -0.36
C VAL A 15 -15.96 2.25 1.11
N GLU A 16 -14.73 2.61 1.45
CA GLU A 16 -14.22 2.59 2.83
C GLU A 16 -13.83 4.01 3.29
N PRO A 17 -13.68 4.27 4.60
CA PRO A 17 -13.41 5.62 5.11
C PRO A 17 -12.19 6.33 4.50
N THR A 18 -11.18 5.57 4.04
CA THR A 18 -9.94 6.12 3.48
C THR A 18 -9.71 5.78 2.02
N GLN A 19 -10.68 5.20 1.32
CA GLN A 19 -10.54 4.86 -0.10
C GLN A 19 -11.91 4.75 -0.82
N PRO A 20 -11.97 5.03 -2.12
CA PRO A 20 -13.15 4.73 -2.93
C PRO A 20 -13.26 3.23 -3.22
N LYS A 21 -14.41 2.81 -3.75
CA LYS A 21 -14.57 1.51 -4.42
C LYS A 21 -13.58 1.40 -5.58
N GLY A 22 -13.00 0.22 -5.77
CA GLY A 22 -12.08 -0.09 -6.86
C GLY A 22 -10.64 -0.25 -6.40
N ALA A 23 -9.69 0.31 -7.16
CA ALA A 23 -8.27 0.17 -6.86
C ALA A 23 -7.91 0.82 -5.51
N THR A 24 -7.30 0.03 -4.62
CA THR A 24 -7.13 0.44 -3.22
C THR A 24 -5.84 1.23 -2.97
N GLY A 25 -4.87 1.15 -3.87
CA GLY A 25 -3.53 1.71 -3.64
C GLY A 25 -2.78 1.04 -2.49
N TRP A 26 -3.14 -0.20 -2.13
CA TRP A 26 -2.49 -0.95 -1.06
C TRP A 26 -0.97 -1.05 -1.30
N GLY A 27 -0.18 -0.95 -0.23
CA GLY A 27 1.27 -1.05 -0.27
C GLY A 27 2.02 0.27 -0.49
N VAL A 28 1.40 1.32 -1.05
CA VAL A 28 2.08 2.61 -1.27
C VAL A 28 2.59 3.22 0.03
N ARG A 29 1.72 3.34 1.04
CA ARG A 29 2.09 3.86 2.37
C ARG A 29 3.10 2.96 3.10
N LEU A 30 3.01 1.64 2.90
CA LEU A 30 3.94 0.67 3.47
C LEU A 30 5.36 0.88 2.92
N LEU A 31 5.49 0.97 1.60
CA LEU A 31 6.79 1.19 0.96
C LEU A 31 7.35 2.58 1.28
N ASN A 32 6.49 3.61 1.35
CA ASN A 32 6.91 4.95 1.78
C ASN A 32 7.50 4.93 3.19
N ARG A 33 6.82 4.27 4.15
CA ARG A 33 7.29 4.10 5.52
C ARG A 33 8.62 3.36 5.61
N LEU A 34 8.80 2.34 4.75
CA LEU A 34 10.07 1.59 4.68
C LEU A 34 11.21 2.50 4.23
N ILE A 35 10.96 3.33 3.21
CA ILE A 35 11.92 4.30 2.69
C ILE A 35 12.28 5.32 3.78
N GLU A 36 11.27 5.99 4.33
CA GLU A 36 11.40 6.96 5.42
C GLU A 36 12.25 6.41 6.58
N ALA A 37 11.94 5.21 7.06
CA ALA A 37 12.56 4.66 8.26
C ALA A 37 14.00 4.16 8.06
N ASN A 38 14.47 3.93 6.83
CA ASN A 38 15.75 3.24 6.59
C ASN A 38 16.66 3.92 5.57
N PHE A 39 16.13 4.84 4.76
CA PHE A 39 16.82 5.31 3.56
C PHE A 39 16.72 6.83 3.32
N GLU A 40 15.94 7.59 4.12
CA GLU A 40 15.84 9.05 4.00
C GLU A 40 16.78 9.83 4.93
N ASP A 41 17.15 9.27 6.09
CA ASP A 41 18.18 9.85 6.96
C ASP A 41 19.59 9.49 6.46
N ARG A 42 20.06 10.27 5.49
CA ARG A 42 21.46 10.35 5.05
C ARG A 42 21.88 11.79 4.78
#